data_AF-A0A2T3ZF79-F1
#
_entry.id   AF-A0A2T3ZF79-F1
#
_cell.length_a   1.000
_cell.length_b   1.000
_cell.length_c   1.000
_cell.angle_alpha   90.00
_cell.angle_beta   90.00
_cell.angle_gamma   90.00
#
_symmetry.space_group_name_H-M   'P 1'
#
loop_
_entity.id
_entity.type
_entity.pdbx_description
1 polymer ?
#
loop_
_entity_poly.entity_id
_entity_poly.type
_entity_poly.pdbx_seq_one_letter_code
_entity_poly.pdbx_strand_id
1 'polypeptide(L)'
;MGWAYNWGFYPSGIDSKYSYIPTLWSTDPSHSNGFAEQVETLLSSGSKAIFSFNEPDIASQANMSPGEAASAHQQWLNQYSGRALIGAPSVSNSQSANQGADWLKQFVEACGGNCKFDFCNMHWYSPASAIDTFFSQIDAVSSACGGKPVMITEFQPSGTVQEIQSFLEEALPKLDSNPTVMGYSYFMVANDGSADGKNLMGSLTAASNIGLTYATA
;
A
#
# COMPACT_ATOMS: atom_id res chain seq x y z
N MET A 1 11.43 -7.21 -8.71
CA MET A 1 11.24 -6.96 -7.26
C MET A 1 12.38 -6.09 -6.72
N GLY A 2 12.09 -4.96 -6.07
CA GLY A 2 13.12 -4.01 -5.58
C GLY A 2 12.89 -3.41 -4.20
N TRP A 3 11.73 -3.63 -3.60
CA TRP A 3 11.32 -3.08 -2.30
C TRP A 3 10.48 -4.10 -1.54
N ALA A 4 10.31 -3.88 -0.23
CA ALA A 4 9.48 -4.72 0.63
C ALA A 4 8.88 -3.89 1.77
N TYR A 5 7.74 -4.32 2.28
CA TYR A 5 7.12 -3.81 3.51
C TYR A 5 6.37 -4.97 4.19
N ASN A 6 6.00 -4.81 5.46
CA ASN A 6 5.30 -5.84 6.23
C ASN A 6 4.23 -5.23 7.17
N TRP A 7 3.65 -4.09 6.77
CA TRP A 7 2.71 -3.29 7.57
C TRP A 7 3.30 -2.64 8.83
N GLY A 8 4.52 -2.99 9.25
CA GLY A 8 5.21 -2.39 10.38
C GLY A 8 6.36 -1.47 9.97
N PHE A 9 7.04 -0.92 10.97
CA PHE A 9 8.26 -0.13 10.79
C PHE A 9 9.54 -0.91 11.06
N TYR A 10 9.47 -2.12 11.62
CA TYR A 10 10.61 -3.02 11.75
C TYR A 10 10.69 -4.01 10.58
N PRO A 11 11.87 -4.18 9.93
CA PRO A 11 12.03 -5.12 8.81
C PRO A 11 11.76 -6.59 9.15
N SER A 12 11.85 -6.97 10.44
CA SER A 12 11.48 -8.31 10.94
C SER A 12 12.06 -9.47 10.14
N GLY A 13 13.34 -9.39 9.77
CA GLY A 13 14.05 -10.45 9.03
C GLY A 13 13.98 -10.34 7.50
N ILE A 14 13.33 -9.31 6.96
CA ILE A 14 13.42 -8.98 5.53
C ILE A 14 14.88 -8.69 5.17
N ASP A 15 15.36 -9.37 4.13
CA ASP A 15 16.72 -9.27 3.59
C ASP A 15 17.03 -7.81 3.20
N SER A 16 18.17 -7.30 3.67
CA SER A 16 18.60 -5.91 3.47
C SER A 16 18.91 -5.57 2.01
N LYS A 17 18.95 -6.55 1.11
CA LYS A 17 19.01 -6.30 -0.35
C LYS A 17 17.75 -5.62 -0.89
N TYR A 18 16.62 -5.72 -0.19
CA TYR A 18 15.39 -5.04 -0.57
C TYR A 18 15.32 -3.67 0.09
N SER A 19 14.86 -2.66 -0.65
CA SER A 19 14.56 -1.35 -0.07
C SER A 19 13.33 -1.48 0.84
N TYR A 20 13.56 -1.65 2.14
CA TYR A 20 12.47 -1.75 3.11
C TYR A 20 11.78 -0.40 3.31
N ILE A 21 10.45 -0.39 3.24
CA ILE A 21 9.61 0.80 3.42
C ILE A 21 8.92 0.70 4.80
N PRO A 22 9.36 1.48 5.82
CA PRO A 22 8.67 1.50 7.09
C PRO A 22 7.26 2.05 6.94
N THR A 23 6.32 1.43 7.64
CA THR A 23 4.90 1.80 7.64
C THR A 23 4.48 2.21 9.04
N LEU A 24 3.90 3.41 9.18
CA LEU A 24 3.17 3.79 10.39
C LEU A 24 1.73 3.34 10.23
N TRP A 25 1.39 2.15 10.74
CA TRP A 25 0.07 1.55 10.51
C TRP A 25 -1.08 2.38 11.09
N SER A 26 -0.93 2.87 12.33
CA SER A 26 -1.81 3.86 12.95
C SER A 26 -1.06 4.63 14.04
N THR A 27 -1.75 5.58 14.71
CA THR A 27 -1.21 6.29 15.88
C THR A 27 -1.37 5.53 17.20
N ASP A 28 -1.91 4.30 17.17
CA ASP A 28 -1.98 3.47 18.36
C ASP A 28 -0.54 3.17 18.85
N PRO A 29 -0.26 3.25 20.17
CA PRO A 29 1.07 2.97 20.71
C PRO A 29 1.66 1.61 20.29
N SER A 30 0.84 0.60 20.03
CA SER A 30 1.30 -0.69 19.50
C SER A 30 1.89 -0.61 18.08
N HIS A 31 1.55 0.44 17.32
CA HIS A 31 2.02 0.71 15.97
C HIS A 31 2.95 1.93 15.86
N SER A 32 3.02 2.79 16.88
CA SER A 32 3.78 4.04 16.83
C SER A 32 4.97 4.11 17.80
N ASN A 33 5.01 3.30 18.86
CA ASN A 33 6.10 3.35 19.83
C ASN A 33 7.42 2.89 19.19
N GLY A 34 8.40 3.80 19.09
CA GLY A 34 9.69 3.54 18.45
C GLY A 34 9.72 3.84 16.94
N PHE A 35 8.60 4.27 16.35
CA PHE A 35 8.51 4.58 14.93
C PHE A 35 9.58 5.58 14.47
N ALA A 36 9.70 6.71 15.17
CA ALA A 36 10.61 7.78 14.75
C ALA A 36 12.09 7.32 14.77
N GLU A 37 12.51 6.63 15.84
CA GLU A 37 13.87 6.09 15.97
C GLU A 37 14.19 5.07 14.87
N GLN A 38 13.24 4.17 14.59
CA GLN A 38 13.42 3.16 13.56
C GLN A 38 13.43 3.76 12.15
N VAL A 39 12.61 4.76 11.87
CA VAL A 39 12.65 5.50 10.60
C VAL A 39 14.01 6.16 10.41
N GLU A 40 14.56 6.83 11.42
CA GLU A 40 15.90 7.42 11.34
C GLU A 40 16.98 6.38 11.01
N THR A 41 16.89 5.21 11.65
CA THR A 41 17.78 4.06 11.37
C THR A 41 17.63 3.58 9.92
N LEU A 42 16.40 3.48 9.42
CA LEU A 42 16.14 3.02 8.04
C LEU A 42 16.57 4.04 6.99
N LEU A 43 16.36 5.33 7.22
CA LEU A 43 16.80 6.39 6.31
C LEU A 43 18.34 6.41 6.23
N SER A 44 19.04 6.24 7.36
CA SER A 44 20.51 6.16 7.36
C SER A 44 21.06 4.91 6.68
N SER A 45 20.27 3.84 6.59
CA SER A 45 20.62 2.58 5.89
C SER A 45 20.08 2.50 4.46
N GLY A 46 19.52 3.60 3.94
CA GLY A 46 19.18 3.75 2.52
C GLY A 46 17.71 3.52 2.16
N SER A 47 16.80 3.41 3.13
CA SER A 47 15.37 3.48 2.87
C SER A 47 15.01 4.82 2.23
N LYS A 48 14.16 4.79 1.21
CA LYS A 48 13.84 5.95 0.36
C LYS A 48 12.41 6.44 0.49
N ALA A 49 11.55 5.67 1.15
CA ALA A 49 10.14 5.95 1.25
C ALA A 49 9.60 5.59 2.62
N ILE A 50 8.47 6.18 3.01
CA ILE A 50 7.74 5.89 4.23
C ILE A 50 6.26 5.79 3.88
N PHE A 51 5.57 4.75 4.34
CA PHE A 51 4.13 4.63 4.21
C PHE A 51 3.43 5.14 5.48
N SER A 52 2.31 5.82 5.27
CA SER A 52 1.41 6.24 6.34
C SER A 52 0.20 5.28 6.42
N PHE A 53 -0.76 5.62 7.29
CA PHE A 53 -1.75 4.73 7.91
C PHE A 53 -2.42 3.71 6.99
N ASN A 54 -2.67 2.52 7.54
CA ASN A 54 -3.25 1.39 6.81
C ASN A 54 -4.78 1.34 6.94
N GLU A 55 -5.47 1.52 5.82
CA GLU A 55 -6.93 1.51 5.72
C GLU A 55 -7.61 2.33 6.84
N PRO A 56 -7.26 3.61 7.02
CA PRO A 56 -7.93 4.45 8.01
C PRO A 56 -9.44 4.59 7.72
N ASP A 57 -9.87 4.32 6.49
CA ASP A 57 -11.27 4.30 6.08
C ASP A 57 -12.05 3.06 6.54
N ILE A 58 -11.37 2.02 7.05
CA ILE A 58 -11.98 0.77 7.47
C ILE A 58 -11.97 0.66 9.00
N ALA A 59 -13.15 0.43 9.58
CA ALA A 59 -13.36 0.44 11.04
C ALA A 59 -12.56 -0.62 11.81
N SER A 60 -12.21 -1.74 11.16
CA SER A 60 -11.41 -2.82 11.75
C SER A 60 -9.89 -2.65 11.56
N GLN A 61 -9.46 -1.57 10.90
CA GLN A 61 -8.06 -1.29 10.55
C GLN A 61 -7.60 -0.06 11.35
N ALA A 62 -6.87 0.89 10.75
CA ALA A 62 -6.41 2.07 11.46
C ALA A 62 -7.57 2.94 11.98
N ASN A 63 -8.74 2.89 11.31
CA ASN A 63 -9.99 3.52 11.73
C ASN A 63 -9.82 4.98 12.20
N MET A 64 -9.52 5.86 11.26
CA MET A 64 -9.27 7.28 11.53
C MET A 64 -10.18 8.13 10.66
N SER A 65 -10.74 9.19 11.23
CA SER A 65 -11.38 10.21 10.40
C SER A 65 -10.34 10.93 9.53
N PRO A 66 -10.74 11.52 8.40
CA PRO A 66 -9.83 12.29 7.56
C PRO A 66 -9.07 13.41 8.30
N GLY A 67 -9.73 14.10 9.23
CA GLY A 67 -9.13 15.19 10.02
C GLY A 67 -8.11 14.69 11.06
N GLU A 68 -8.40 13.57 11.72
CA GLU A 68 -7.45 12.92 12.63
C GLU A 68 -6.21 12.44 11.87
N ALA A 69 -6.41 11.76 10.74
CA ALA A 69 -5.33 11.31 9.88
C ALA A 69 -4.49 12.48 9.34
N ALA A 70 -5.11 13.59 8.91
CA ALA A 70 -4.39 14.77 8.45
C ALA A 70 -3.52 15.40 9.56
N SER A 71 -4.04 15.46 10.78
CA SER A 71 -3.30 15.98 11.94
C SER A 71 -2.14 15.05 12.32
N ALA A 72 -2.38 13.74 12.36
CA ALA A 72 -1.37 12.74 12.63
C ALA A 72 -0.29 12.70 11.54
N HIS A 73 -0.67 12.81 10.26
CA HIS A 73 0.29 12.85 9.16
C HIS A 73 1.26 14.02 9.30
N GLN A 74 0.73 15.20 9.63
CA GLN A 74 1.54 16.38 9.88
C GLN A 74 2.49 16.21 11.08
N GLN A 75 2.00 15.61 12.16
CA GLN A 75 2.80 15.39 13.36
C GLN A 75 3.93 14.37 13.13
N TRP A 76 3.61 13.24 12.50
CA TRP A 76 4.50 12.09 12.47
C TRP A 76 5.36 12.03 11.21
N LEU A 77 4.83 12.43 10.05
CA LEU A 77 5.46 12.18 8.76
C LEU A 77 6.12 13.41 8.13
N ASN A 78 5.56 14.62 8.31
CA ASN A 78 6.07 15.82 7.63
C ASN A 78 7.56 16.10 7.86
N GLN A 79 8.08 15.74 9.04
CA GLN A 79 9.50 15.91 9.39
C GLN A 79 10.47 15.16 8.45
N TYR A 80 9.99 14.17 7.71
CA TYR A 80 10.79 13.39 6.75
C TYR A 80 10.71 13.93 5.32
N SER A 81 9.94 14.99 5.07
CA SER A 81 9.82 15.62 3.76
C SER A 81 11.18 16.07 3.24
N GLY A 82 11.53 15.67 2.01
CA GLY A 82 12.83 15.96 1.39
C GLY A 82 13.97 15.04 1.84
N ARG A 83 13.73 14.15 2.81
CA ARG A 83 14.66 13.08 3.21
C ARG A 83 14.20 11.71 2.71
N ALA A 84 12.90 11.54 2.54
CA ALA A 84 12.25 10.37 1.96
C ALA A 84 11.02 10.79 1.15
N LEU A 85 10.56 9.89 0.28
CA LEU A 85 9.24 9.98 -0.34
C LEU A 85 8.18 9.53 0.66
N ILE A 86 7.14 10.33 0.87
CA ILE A 86 6.09 10.03 1.85
C ILE A 86 4.81 9.62 1.13
N GLY A 87 4.29 8.45 1.45
CA GLY A 87 2.98 8.00 0.97
C GLY A 87 1.84 8.53 1.83
N ALA A 88 0.77 9.02 1.19
CA ALA A 88 -0.50 9.25 1.86
C ALA A 88 -1.10 7.94 2.41
N PRO A 89 -2.15 7.98 3.26
CA PRO A 89 -2.70 6.76 3.85
C PRO A 89 -3.17 5.77 2.77
N SER A 90 -2.99 4.47 3.01
CA SER A 90 -3.45 3.41 2.12
C SER A 90 -4.95 3.23 2.29
N VAL A 91 -5.75 3.57 1.27
CA VAL A 91 -7.20 3.42 1.32
C VAL A 91 -7.69 2.14 0.65
N SER A 92 -8.81 1.60 1.12
CA SER A 92 -9.47 0.47 0.48
C SER A 92 -10.01 0.81 -0.93
N ASN A 93 -10.49 -0.20 -1.67
CA ASN A 93 -11.28 -0.01 -2.90
C ASN A 93 -12.79 0.12 -2.66
N SER A 94 -13.23 0.41 -1.42
CA SER A 94 -14.65 0.63 -1.13
C SER A 94 -15.18 1.87 -1.84
N GLN A 95 -16.39 1.76 -2.40
CA GLN A 95 -17.13 2.87 -3.01
C GLN A 95 -18.19 3.44 -2.07
N SER A 96 -18.21 3.00 -0.81
CA SER A 96 -19.12 3.54 0.21
C SER A 96 -18.73 4.98 0.56
N ALA A 97 -19.72 5.79 0.95
CA ALA A 97 -19.46 7.14 1.41
C ALA A 97 -18.47 7.15 2.59
N ASN A 98 -17.51 8.08 2.57
CA ASN A 98 -16.41 8.19 3.54
C ASN A 98 -15.45 6.99 3.54
N GLN A 99 -15.34 6.25 2.44
CA GLN A 99 -14.33 5.20 2.27
C GLN A 99 -13.58 5.31 0.95
N GLY A 100 -12.49 4.56 0.82
CA GLY A 100 -11.68 4.50 -0.40
C GLY A 100 -11.24 5.88 -0.90
N ALA A 101 -11.41 6.12 -2.21
CA ALA A 101 -11.02 7.38 -2.83
C ALA A 101 -11.81 8.60 -2.30
N ASP A 102 -13.03 8.40 -1.80
CA ASP A 102 -13.82 9.49 -1.19
C ASP A 102 -13.21 9.91 0.16
N TRP A 103 -12.83 8.95 1.01
CA TRP A 103 -12.10 9.25 2.25
C TRP A 103 -10.76 9.94 1.96
N LEU A 104 -10.03 9.48 0.95
CA LEU A 104 -8.74 10.06 0.57
C LEU A 104 -8.88 11.52 0.14
N LYS A 105 -9.91 11.83 -0.65
CA LYS A 105 -10.21 13.21 -1.05
C LYS A 105 -10.46 14.10 0.18
N GLN A 106 -11.26 13.62 1.13
CA GLN A 106 -11.52 14.35 2.37
C GLN A 106 -10.25 14.53 3.22
N PHE A 107 -9.33 13.55 3.22
CA PHE A 107 -8.04 13.67 3.89
C PHE A 107 -7.18 14.77 3.25
N VAL A 108 -7.11 14.80 1.91
CA VAL A 108 -6.37 15.82 1.18
C VAL A 108 -6.96 17.23 1.42
N GLU A 109 -8.29 17.35 1.48
CA GLU A 109 -8.97 18.59 1.85
C GLU A 109 -8.65 19.01 3.30
N ALA A 110 -8.73 18.08 4.25
CA ALA A 110 -8.42 18.31 5.66
C ALA A 110 -6.95 18.69 5.89
N CYS A 111 -6.04 18.18 5.06
CA CYS A 111 -4.64 18.59 5.07
C CYS A 111 -4.46 20.07 4.75
N GLY A 112 -5.33 20.69 3.94
CA GLY A 112 -5.28 22.12 3.62
C GLY A 112 -3.92 22.59 3.06
N GLY A 113 -3.18 21.70 2.38
CA GLY A 113 -1.82 21.95 1.89
C GLY A 113 -0.68 21.77 2.91
N ASN A 114 -1.00 21.41 4.16
CA ASN A 114 -0.01 21.28 5.23
C ASN A 114 0.61 19.89 5.34
N CYS A 115 -0.08 18.82 4.93
CA CYS A 115 0.50 17.49 4.85
C CYS A 115 1.55 17.40 3.73
N LYS A 116 2.68 16.74 4.00
CA LYS A 116 3.72 16.43 3.03
C LYS A 116 3.60 14.97 2.60
N PHE A 117 3.21 14.76 1.36
CA PHE A 117 3.17 13.45 0.71
C PHE A 117 3.49 13.59 -0.78
N ASP A 118 4.19 12.61 -1.31
CA ASP A 118 4.75 12.59 -2.67
C ASP A 118 3.92 11.70 -3.60
N PHE A 119 3.31 10.65 -3.05
CA PHE A 119 2.46 9.68 -3.75
C PHE A 119 1.30 9.25 -2.84
N CYS A 120 0.32 8.55 -3.41
CA CYS A 120 -0.82 8.02 -2.67
C CYS A 120 -0.90 6.51 -2.74
N ASN A 121 -1.25 5.89 -1.62
CA ASN A 121 -1.35 4.45 -1.52
C ASN A 121 -2.78 3.99 -1.75
N MET A 122 -2.93 2.79 -2.31
CA MET A 122 -4.24 2.15 -2.44
C MET A 122 -4.16 0.64 -2.29
N HIS A 123 -5.29 0.07 -1.87
CA HIS A 123 -5.55 -1.35 -1.90
C HIS A 123 -6.65 -1.68 -2.91
N TRP A 124 -6.62 -2.90 -3.44
CA TRP A 124 -7.69 -3.41 -4.27
C TRP A 124 -7.95 -4.90 -4.07
N TYR A 125 -9.20 -5.23 -3.72
CA TYR A 125 -9.69 -6.59 -3.59
C TYR A 125 -11.00 -6.74 -4.36
N SER A 126 -11.01 -7.61 -5.37
CA SER A 126 -12.21 -7.90 -6.15
C SER A 126 -12.07 -9.22 -6.93
N PRO A 127 -13.12 -9.75 -7.57
CA PRO A 127 -12.97 -10.85 -8.51
C PRO A 127 -12.02 -10.52 -9.66
N ALA A 128 -11.29 -11.53 -10.16
CA ALA A 128 -10.41 -11.40 -11.32
C ALA A 128 -11.13 -10.82 -12.56
N SER A 129 -12.43 -11.10 -12.71
CA SER A 129 -13.26 -10.56 -13.80
C SER A 129 -13.52 -9.06 -13.71
N ALA A 130 -13.20 -8.42 -12.58
CA ALA A 130 -13.43 -7.00 -12.33
C ALA A 130 -12.18 -6.14 -12.58
N ILE A 131 -11.26 -6.58 -13.45
CA ILE A 131 -9.99 -5.90 -13.74
C ILE A 131 -10.16 -4.42 -14.13
N ASP A 132 -11.24 -4.05 -14.80
CA ASP A 132 -11.52 -2.64 -15.13
C ASP A 132 -11.67 -1.76 -13.88
N THR A 133 -12.19 -2.32 -12.78
CA THR A 133 -12.31 -1.61 -11.49
C THR A 133 -10.96 -1.41 -10.82
N PHE A 134 -9.97 -2.28 -11.09
CA PHE A 134 -8.62 -2.12 -10.59
C PHE A 134 -7.95 -0.88 -11.18
N PHE A 135 -8.03 -0.74 -12.51
CA PHE A 135 -7.48 0.43 -13.20
C PHE A 135 -8.27 1.71 -12.89
N SER A 136 -9.61 1.62 -12.81
CA SER A 136 -10.43 2.78 -12.42
C SER A 136 -10.13 3.28 -11.01
N GLN A 137 -9.76 2.38 -10.08
CA GLN A 137 -9.37 2.76 -8.72
C GLN A 137 -8.03 3.52 -8.71
N ILE A 138 -7.05 3.12 -9.55
CA ILE A 138 -5.79 3.85 -9.71
C ILE A 138 -6.07 5.30 -10.13
N ASP A 139 -6.94 5.48 -11.13
CA ASP A 139 -7.32 6.81 -11.62
C ASP A 139 -8.05 7.64 -10.55
N ALA A 140 -8.96 7.01 -9.80
CA ALA A 140 -9.70 7.67 -8.72
C ALA A 140 -8.78 8.14 -7.58
N VAL A 141 -7.84 7.29 -7.16
CA VAL A 141 -6.85 7.59 -6.11
C VAL A 141 -5.90 8.69 -6.56
N SER A 142 -5.37 8.62 -7.79
CA SER A 142 -4.52 9.68 -8.33
C SER A 142 -5.27 11.01 -8.38
N SER A 143 -6.52 11.01 -8.84
CA SER A 143 -7.37 12.20 -8.93
C SER A 143 -7.66 12.82 -7.55
N ALA A 144 -8.01 11.99 -6.56
CA ALA A 144 -8.23 12.44 -5.18
C ALA A 144 -6.98 13.09 -4.57
N CYS A 145 -5.80 12.66 -5.01
CA CYS A 145 -4.50 13.17 -4.59
C CYS A 145 -3.90 14.27 -5.48
N GLY A 146 -4.72 14.94 -6.29
CA GLY A 146 -4.26 16.05 -7.12
C GLY A 146 -3.33 15.60 -8.26
N GLY A 147 -3.54 14.39 -8.80
CA GLY A 147 -2.79 13.84 -9.92
C GLY A 147 -1.42 13.27 -9.54
N LYS A 148 -1.16 13.02 -8.26
CA LYS A 148 0.09 12.39 -7.80
C LYS A 148 0.18 10.92 -8.23
N PRO A 149 1.40 10.36 -8.34
CA PRO A 149 1.60 8.94 -8.57
C PRO A 149 0.94 8.07 -7.49
N VAL A 150 0.60 6.85 -7.87
CA VAL A 150 -0.06 5.86 -7.02
C VAL A 150 0.86 4.68 -6.76
N MET A 151 0.91 4.26 -5.50
CA MET A 151 1.58 3.04 -5.05
C MET A 151 0.51 2.03 -4.65
N ILE A 152 0.48 0.87 -5.30
CA ILE A 152 -0.51 -0.16 -5.04
C ILE A 152 0.06 -1.09 -3.98
N THR A 153 -0.14 -0.77 -2.71
CA THR A 153 0.49 -1.52 -1.61
C THR A 153 -0.14 -2.89 -1.41
N GLU A 154 -1.40 -3.06 -1.82
CA GLU A 154 -2.07 -4.35 -1.84
C GLU A 154 -2.95 -4.49 -3.09
N PHE A 155 -2.86 -5.63 -3.76
CA PHE A 155 -3.93 -6.08 -4.63
C PHE A 155 -4.05 -7.60 -4.59
N GLN A 156 -5.29 -8.11 -4.56
CA GLN A 156 -5.57 -9.54 -4.63
C GLN A 156 -6.86 -9.79 -5.44
N PRO A 157 -6.75 -10.29 -6.69
CA PRO A 157 -7.90 -10.81 -7.39
C PRO A 157 -8.38 -12.11 -6.73
N SER A 158 -9.69 -12.28 -6.59
CA SER A 158 -10.31 -13.53 -6.15
C SER A 158 -10.81 -14.34 -7.35
N GLY A 159 -10.81 -15.67 -7.21
CA GLY A 159 -11.24 -16.60 -8.25
C GLY A 159 -10.51 -17.94 -8.16
N THR A 160 -10.63 -18.75 -9.20
CA THR A 160 -9.78 -19.92 -9.43
C THR A 160 -8.33 -19.49 -9.63
N VAL A 161 -7.39 -20.42 -9.42
CA VAL A 161 -5.96 -20.14 -9.64
C VAL A 161 -5.71 -19.68 -11.08
N GLN A 162 -6.40 -20.29 -12.05
CA GLN A 162 -6.28 -19.96 -13.47
C GLN A 162 -6.79 -18.56 -13.79
N GLU A 163 -7.92 -18.15 -13.20
CA GLU A 163 -8.45 -16.79 -13.35
C GLU A 163 -7.49 -15.74 -12.76
N ILE A 164 -6.91 -16.03 -11.60
CA ILE A 164 -5.91 -15.15 -10.96
C ILE A 164 -4.64 -15.06 -11.82
N GLN A 165 -4.14 -16.17 -12.34
CA GLN A 165 -2.97 -16.14 -13.24
C GLN A 165 -3.24 -15.32 -14.50
N SER A 166 -4.43 -15.50 -15.11
CA SER A 166 -4.84 -14.71 -16.28
C SER A 166 -4.94 -13.21 -15.96
N PHE A 167 -5.48 -12.87 -14.79
CA PHE A 167 -5.48 -11.48 -14.31
C PHE A 167 -4.07 -10.91 -14.20
N LEU A 168 -3.12 -11.66 -13.61
CA LEU A 168 -1.75 -11.20 -13.43
C LEU A 168 -1.03 -11.00 -14.78
N GLU A 169 -1.16 -11.98 -15.69
CA GLU A 169 -0.58 -11.92 -17.03
C GLU A 169 -1.09 -10.71 -17.83
N GLU A 170 -2.33 -10.27 -17.59
CA GLU A 170 -2.89 -9.08 -18.20
C GLU A 170 -2.51 -7.78 -17.46
N ALA A 171 -2.58 -7.79 -16.13
CA ALA A 171 -2.46 -6.60 -15.31
C ALA A 171 -1.02 -6.12 -15.17
N LEU A 172 -0.06 -7.01 -14.92
CA LEU A 172 1.31 -6.59 -14.59
C LEU A 172 1.99 -5.81 -15.73
N PRO A 173 1.92 -6.22 -17.01
CA PRO A 173 2.50 -5.43 -18.09
C PRO A 173 1.83 -4.04 -18.26
N LYS A 174 0.53 -3.94 -17.94
CA LYS A 174 -0.20 -2.67 -17.94
C LYS A 174 0.24 -1.77 -16.77
N LEU A 175 0.50 -2.35 -15.60
CA LEU A 175 1.04 -1.61 -14.45
C LEU A 175 2.45 -1.09 -14.75
N ASP A 176 3.33 -1.95 -15.31
CA ASP A 176 4.71 -1.60 -15.65
C ASP A 176 4.81 -0.48 -16.69
N SER A 177 3.83 -0.37 -17.59
CA SER A 177 3.76 0.67 -18.62
C SER A 177 2.94 1.90 -18.21
N ASN A 178 2.30 1.90 -17.04
CA ASN A 178 1.46 2.99 -16.59
C ASN A 178 2.27 4.06 -15.82
N PRO A 179 2.43 5.28 -16.33
CA PRO A 179 3.23 6.32 -15.69
C PRO A 179 2.64 6.85 -14.38
N THR A 180 1.35 6.60 -14.12
CA THR A 180 0.70 6.95 -12.85
C THR A 180 1.08 5.95 -11.74
N VAL A 181 1.51 4.74 -12.09
CA VAL A 181 1.86 3.69 -11.12
C VAL A 181 3.33 3.78 -10.75
N MET A 182 3.61 4.03 -9.47
CA MET A 182 4.96 4.12 -8.92
C MET A 182 5.53 2.75 -8.54
N GLY A 183 4.64 1.81 -8.21
CA GLY A 183 4.98 0.45 -7.82
C GLY A 183 3.75 -0.28 -7.30
N TYR A 184 3.86 -1.60 -7.19
CA TYR A 184 2.76 -2.46 -6.76
C TYR A 184 3.25 -3.68 -5.99
N SER A 185 2.40 -4.22 -5.12
CA SER A 185 2.64 -5.45 -4.37
C SER A 185 1.37 -6.30 -4.31
N TYR A 186 1.47 -7.53 -4.81
CA TYR A 186 0.42 -8.52 -4.62
C TYR A 186 0.28 -8.84 -3.13
N PHE A 187 -0.95 -9.05 -2.65
CA PHE A 187 -1.23 -9.49 -1.29
C PHE A 187 -1.35 -11.03 -1.24
N MET A 188 -0.37 -11.78 -0.72
CA MET A 188 0.93 -11.37 -0.18
C MET A 188 1.99 -12.49 -0.24
N VAL A 189 3.23 -12.17 0.13
CA VAL A 189 4.30 -13.17 0.37
C VAL A 189 4.07 -13.84 1.73
N ALA A 190 3.21 -14.85 1.74
CA ALA A 190 2.95 -15.72 2.89
C ALA A 190 2.39 -17.06 2.40
N ASN A 191 2.34 -18.09 3.25
CA ASN A 191 1.69 -19.37 2.95
C ASN A 191 0.35 -19.55 3.68
N ASP A 192 -0.08 -18.56 4.46
CA ASP A 192 -1.39 -18.47 5.13
C ASP A 192 -1.79 -16.99 5.31
N GLY A 193 -2.92 -16.72 5.99
CA GLY A 193 -3.34 -15.37 6.39
C GLY A 193 -4.29 -14.64 5.43
N SER A 194 -4.33 -14.97 4.14
CA SER A 194 -5.39 -14.47 3.24
C SER A 194 -6.69 -15.24 3.42
N ALA A 195 -7.82 -14.55 3.24
CA ALA A 195 -9.15 -15.13 3.43
C ALA A 195 -9.45 -16.29 2.47
N ASP A 196 -8.88 -16.26 1.25
CA ASP A 196 -9.06 -17.26 0.20
C ASP A 196 -7.89 -18.25 0.08
N GLY A 197 -6.82 -18.06 0.86
CA GLY A 197 -5.60 -18.85 0.82
C GLY A 197 -4.80 -18.70 -0.49
N LYS A 198 -5.05 -17.67 -1.29
CA LYS A 198 -4.41 -17.45 -2.62
C LYS A 198 -3.20 -16.54 -2.51
N ASN A 199 -2.25 -16.93 -1.68
CA ASN A 199 -0.98 -16.22 -1.47
C ASN A 199 0.10 -16.59 -2.49
N LEU A 200 1.20 -15.82 -2.50
CA LEU A 200 2.36 -16.09 -3.35
C LEU A 200 3.18 -17.31 -2.93
N MET A 201 3.13 -17.72 -1.65
CA MET A 201 3.79 -18.95 -1.20
C MET A 201 2.79 -20.09 -1.05
N GLY A 202 3.14 -21.26 -1.57
CA GLY A 202 2.36 -22.50 -1.38
C GLY A 202 2.81 -23.28 -0.13
N SER A 203 4.01 -22.98 0.37
CA SER A 203 4.57 -23.51 1.61
C SER A 203 5.66 -22.57 2.14
N LEU A 204 6.26 -22.88 3.29
CA LEU A 204 7.38 -22.10 3.85
C LEU A 204 8.60 -22.00 2.93
N THR A 205 8.75 -22.92 1.97
CA THR A 205 9.96 -23.02 1.13
C THR A 205 9.68 -23.03 -0.37
N ALA A 206 8.42 -22.91 -0.79
CA ALA A 206 8.05 -22.96 -2.21
C ALA A 206 6.94 -21.97 -2.57
N ALA A 207 7.11 -21.30 -3.70
CA ALA A 207 6.10 -20.44 -4.32
C ALA A 207 4.86 -21.26 -4.73
N SER A 208 3.69 -20.63 -4.68
CA SER A 208 2.47 -21.16 -5.29
C SER A 208 2.49 -20.95 -6.81
N ASN A 209 1.53 -21.52 -7.54
CA ASN A 209 1.39 -21.23 -8.98
C ASN A 209 1.15 -19.73 -9.24
N ILE A 210 0.41 -19.06 -8.34
CA ILE A 210 0.19 -17.61 -8.39
C ILE A 210 1.53 -16.88 -8.15
N GLY A 211 2.30 -17.33 -7.15
CA GLY A 211 3.63 -16.79 -6.85
C GLY A 211 4.61 -16.90 -8.01
N LEU A 212 4.63 -18.05 -8.69
CA LEU A 212 5.45 -18.25 -9.87
C LEU A 212 5.03 -17.31 -11.00
N THR A 213 3.72 -17.17 -11.28
CA THR A 213 3.23 -16.21 -12.28
C THR A 213 3.64 -14.77 -11.93
N TYR A 214 3.42 -14.33 -10.68
CA TYR A 214 3.78 -12.98 -10.24
C TYR A 214 5.30 -12.70 -10.34
N ALA A 215 6.14 -13.73 -10.19
CA ALA A 215 7.58 -13.58 -10.27
C ALA A 215 8.12 -13.50 -11.71
N THR A 216 7.34 -13.89 -12.71
CA THR A 216 7.79 -14.02 -14.11
C THR A 216 7.00 -13.23 -15.14
N ALA A 217 5.79 -12.80 -14.79
CA ALA A 217 4.91 -12.02 -15.67
C ALA A 217 5.38 -10.56 -15.80
#